data_AF-A0A961QNC3-F1
#
_entry.id   AF-A0A961QNC3-F1
#
_cell.length_a   1.000
_cell.length_b   1.000
_cell.length_c   1.000
_cell.angle_alpha   90.00
_cell.angle_beta   90.00
_cell.angle_gamma   90.00
#
_symmetry.space_group_name_H-M   'P 1'
#
loop_
_entity.id
_entity.type
_entity.pdbx_description
1 polymer ?
#
loop_
_entity_poly.entity_id
_entity_poly.type
_entity_poly.pdbx_seq_one_letter_code
_entity_poly.pdbx_strand_id
1 'polypeptide(L)' 'ATRAEIEEIRGVAVSRGTIDQLLELEWIRFGRRRMTPGRPVTFVVTQTFLDHFSLESARDLPGLKELRAAGLLDNR' A
#
# COMPACT_ATOMS: atom_id res chain seq x y z
N ALA A 1 0.44 6.57 0.53
CA ALA A 1 1.38 6.72 1.67
C ALA A 1 2.78 7.02 1.16
N THR A 2 3.66 7.62 1.96
CA THR A 2 5.10 7.76 1.68
C THR A 2 5.85 6.50 2.14
N ARG A 3 7.12 6.32 1.71
CA ARG A 3 7.94 5.21 2.20
C ARG A 3 8.07 5.22 3.73
N ALA A 4 8.32 6.38 4.33
CA ALA A 4 8.45 6.52 5.77
C ALA A 4 7.16 6.12 6.50
N GLU A 5 5.99 6.58 6.02
CA GLU A 5 4.69 6.19 6.59
C GLU A 5 4.47 4.66 6.49
N ILE A 6 4.92 4.02 5.40
CA ILE A 6 4.82 2.55 5.23
C ILE A 6 5.74 1.84 6.23
N GLU A 7 6.97 2.31 6.40
CA GLU A 7 7.96 1.74 7.33
C GLU A 7 7.49 1.88 8.79
N GLU A 8 6.91 3.02 9.15
CA GLU A 8 6.32 3.28 10.46
C GLU A 8 5.22 2.27 10.79
N ILE A 9 4.28 2.03 9.85
CA ILE A 9 3.20 1.05 10.05
C ILE A 9 3.75 -0.37 10.15
N ARG A 10 4.77 -0.72 9.34
CA ARG A 10 5.36 -2.06 9.34
C ARG A 10 6.27 -2.33 10.55
N GLY A 11 6.71 -1.30 11.26
CA GLY A 11 7.70 -1.38 12.33
C GLY A 11 9.10 -1.81 11.86
N VAL A 12 9.32 -1.90 10.54
CA VAL A 12 10.59 -2.32 9.93
C VAL A 12 10.84 -1.54 8.64
N ALA A 13 12.12 -1.39 8.31
CA ALA A 13 12.53 -0.78 7.04
C ALA A 13 11.97 -1.57 5.84
N VAL A 14 11.52 -0.85 4.83
CA VAL A 14 11.09 -1.46 3.57
C VAL A 14 12.36 -1.82 2.81
N SER A 15 12.50 -3.10 2.43
CA SER A 15 13.61 -3.52 1.59
C SER A 15 13.59 -2.71 0.29
N ARG A 16 14.76 -2.33 -0.22
CA ARG A 16 14.86 -1.48 -1.41
C ARG A 16 14.04 -2.04 -2.58
N GLY A 17 14.12 -3.34 -2.82
CA GLY A 17 13.44 -3.99 -3.94
C GLY A 17 11.93 -4.18 -3.77
N THR A 18 11.36 -4.04 -2.57
CA THR A 18 9.92 -4.29 -2.38
C THR A 18 9.06 -3.26 -3.12
N ILE A 19 9.41 -1.98 -3.04
CA ILE A 19 8.68 -0.93 -3.75
C ILE A 19 8.93 -1.03 -5.24
N ASP A 20 10.18 -1.30 -5.63
CA ASP A 20 10.56 -1.44 -7.04
C ASP A 20 9.78 -2.59 -7.70
N GLN A 21 9.66 -3.74 -7.03
CA GLN A 21 8.87 -4.87 -7.53
C GLN A 21 7.38 -4.54 -7.66
N LEU A 22 6.80 -3.80 -6.71
CA LEU A 22 5.40 -3.37 -6.81
C LEU A 22 5.17 -2.37 -7.95
N LEU A 23 6.18 -1.55 -8.28
CA LEU A 23 6.15 -0.65 -9.44
C LEU A 23 6.29 -1.44 -10.74
N GLU A 24 7.18 -2.43 -10.79
CA GLU A 24 7.40 -3.31 -11.96
C GLU A 24 6.17 -4.17 -12.28
N LEU A 25 5.46 -4.66 -11.25
CA LEU A 25 4.17 -5.36 -11.41
C LEU A 25 3.02 -4.41 -11.78
N GLU A 26 3.30 -3.11 -11.87
CA GLU A 26 2.31 -2.04 -12.05
C GLU A 26 1.22 -2.03 -10.98
N TRP A 27 1.43 -2.60 -9.80
CA TRP A 27 0.44 -2.62 -8.72
C TRP A 27 0.34 -1.28 -8.00
N ILE A 28 1.44 -0.53 -7.98
CA ILE A 28 1.48 0.83 -7.47
C ILE A 28 2.10 1.78 -8.49
N ARG A 29 1.87 3.07 -8.30
CA ARG A 29 2.54 4.14 -9.04
C ARG A 29 2.85 5.32 -8.14
N PHE A 30 3.69 6.23 -8.63
CA PHE A 30 3.90 7.51 -7.95
C PHE A 30 2.62 8.34 -7.91
N GLY A 31 2.28 8.78 -6.70
CA GLY A 31 1.22 9.72 -6.40
C GLY A 31 1.77 11.15 -6.25
N ARG A 32 0.97 12.00 -5.59
CA ARG A 32 1.36 13.39 -5.32
C ARG A 32 2.47 13.45 -4.28
N ARG A 33 3.32 14.47 -4.34
CA ARG A 33 4.26 14.75 -3.25
C ARG A 33 3.50 15.37 -2.08
N ARG A 34 3.85 14.99 -0.85
CA ARG A 34 3.28 15.62 0.36
C ARG A 34 3.75 17.07 0.47
N MET A 35 2.90 17.91 1.03
CA MET A 35 3.21 19.32 1.35
C MET A 35 3.77 19.43 2.77
N THR A 36 4.83 18.67 3.03
CA THR A 36 5.58 18.62 4.30
C THR A 36 7.08 18.78 3.99
N PRO A 37 7.94 19.07 5.00
CA PRO A 37 9.39 19.14 4.78
C PRO A 37 9.94 17.89 4.08
N GLY A 38 10.86 18.10 3.12
CA GLY A 38 11.39 17.04 2.25
C GLY A 38 10.49 16.64 1.08
N ARG A 39 9.22 17.07 1.07
CA ARG A 39 8.21 16.81 0.02
C ARG A 39 8.28 15.38 -0.52
N PRO A 40 8.16 14.36 0.35
CA PRO A 40 8.30 12.97 -0.04
C PRO A 40 7.22 12.58 -1.06
N VAL A 41 7.60 11.70 -1.99
CA VAL A 41 6.66 11.11 -2.94
C VAL A 41 5.72 10.15 -2.21
N THR A 42 4.46 10.09 -2.66
CA THR A 42 3.52 9.08 -2.20
C THR A 42 3.37 7.98 -3.23
N PHE A 43 2.90 6.83 -2.78
CA PHE A 43 2.48 5.71 -3.62
C PHE A 43 0.96 5.55 -3.54
N VAL A 44 0.38 5.20 -4.68
CA VAL A 44 -1.05 4.89 -4.84
C VAL A 44 -1.19 3.61 -5.64
N VAL A 45 -2.26 2.84 -5.37
CA VAL A 45 -2.59 1.64 -6.15
C VAL A 45 -3.06 2.03 -7.56
N THR A 46 -2.88 1.11 -8.50
CA THR A 46 -3.31 1.25 -9.90
C THR A 46 -4.58 0.44 -10.19
N GLN A 47 -5.07 0.53 -11.42
CA GLN A 47 -6.15 -0.34 -11.88
C GLN A 47 -5.70 -1.81 -11.93
N THR A 48 -4.46 -2.09 -12.35
CA THR A 48 -3.89 -3.46 -12.38
C THR A 48 -3.99 -4.16 -11.04
N PHE A 49 -3.72 -3.45 -9.94
CA PHE A 49 -3.93 -3.97 -8.59
C PHE A 49 -5.41 -4.29 -8.33
N LEU A 50 -6.31 -3.35 -8.63
CA LEU A 50 -7.74 -3.53 -8.38
C LEU A 50 -8.30 -4.71 -9.18
N ASP A 51 -7.93 -4.85 -10.45
CA ASP A 51 -8.35 -5.94 -11.32
C ASP A 51 -7.85 -7.29 -10.79
N HIS A 52 -6.59 -7.36 -10.34
CA HIS A 52 -6.02 -8.58 -9.75
C HIS A 52 -6.81 -9.07 -8.53
N PHE A 53 -7.27 -8.15 -7.69
CA PHE A 53 -8.07 -8.45 -6.50
C PHE A 53 -9.58 -8.39 -6.74
N SER A 54 -10.04 -8.21 -7.99
CA SER A 54 -11.45 -8.09 -8.36
C SER A 54 -12.20 -7.00 -7.56
N LEU A 55 -11.58 -5.83 -7.41
CA LEU A 55 -12.13 -4.66 -6.73
C LEU A 55 -12.51 -3.59 -7.77
N GLU A 56 -13.62 -2.89 -7.60
CA GLU A 56 -13.96 -1.74 -8.45
C GLU A 56 -13.23 -0.48 -7.97
N SER A 57 -13.00 -0.39 -6.65
CA SER A 57 -12.34 0.73 -6.00
C SER A 57 -11.60 0.30 -4.74
N ALA A 58 -10.64 1.12 -4.31
CA ALA A 58 -9.96 0.92 -3.03
C ALA A 58 -10.89 1.00 -1.80
N ARG A 59 -12.14 1.47 -1.97
CA ARG A 59 -13.16 1.49 -0.90
C ARG A 59 -13.79 0.13 -0.68
N ASP A 60 -13.65 -0.78 -1.64
CA ASP A 60 -14.23 -2.12 -1.58
C ASP A 60 -13.33 -3.10 -0.81
N LEU A 61 -12.18 -2.62 -0.33
CA LEU A 61 -11.32 -3.39 0.55
C LEU A 61 -12.07 -3.73 1.85
N PRO A 62 -11.99 -5.00 2.29
CA PRO A 62 -12.64 -5.42 3.53
C PRO A 62 -12.11 -4.62 4.71
N GLY A 63 -13.02 -4.31 5.64
CA GLY A 63 -12.65 -3.60 6.86
C GLY A 63 -11.74 -4.45 7.75
N LEU A 64 -10.98 -3.81 8.66
CA LEU A 64 -10.10 -4.52 9.60
C LEU A 64 -10.83 -5.59 10.42
N LYS A 65 -12.10 -5.35 10.77
CA LYS A 65 -12.93 -6.30 11.52
C LYS A 65 -13.23 -7.56 10.69
N GLU A 66 -13.55 -7.38 9.41
CA GLU A 66 -13.87 -8.48 8.48
C GLU A 66 -12.63 -9.31 8.19
N LEU A 67 -11.48 -8.64 7.98
CA LEU A 67 -10.20 -9.31 7.78
C LEU A 67 -9.77 -10.16 8.99
N ARG A 68 -10.00 -9.67 10.22
CA ARG A 68 -9.77 -10.46 11.44
C ARG A 68 -10.73 -11.65 11.53
N ALA A 69 -12.02 -11.45 11.23
CA ALA A 69 -13.01 -12.52 11.25
C ALA A 69 -12.71 -13.62 10.23
N ALA A 70 -12.15 -13.25 9.07
CA ALA A 70 -11.69 -14.16 8.04
C ALA A 70 -10.35 -14.86 8.36
N GLY A 71 -9.73 -14.58 9.51
CA GLY A 71 -8.42 -15.13 9.90
C GLY A 71 -7.25 -14.63 9.04
N LEU A 72 -7.43 -13.54 8.29
CA LEU A 72 -6.42 -12.96 7.41
C LEU A 72 -5.48 -11.98 8.14
N LEU A 73 -5.84 -11.60 9.38
CA LEU A 73 -5.05 -10.72 10.23
C LEU A 73 -4.89 -11.34 11.62
N ASP A 74 -3.75 -11.99 11.84
CA ASP A 74 -3.30 -12.38 13.17
C ASP A 74 -2.45 -11.26 13.78
N ASN A 75 -2.73 -10.89 15.04
CA ASN A 75 -1.80 -10.11 15.84
C ASN A 75 -0.64 -11.05 16.24
N ARG A 76 0.43 -11.09 15.46
CA ARG A 76 1.74 -11.52 15.97
C ARG A 76 2.46 -10.35 16.60
#